data_AF-A0A0D0D9M3-F1
#
_entry.id   AF-A0A0D0D9M3-F1
#
_cell.length_a   1.000
_cell.length_b   1.000
_cell.length_c   1.000
_cell.angle_alpha   90.00
_cell.angle_beta   90.00
_cell.angle_gamma   90.00
#
_symmetry.space_group_name_H-M   'P 1'
#
loop_
_entity.id
_entity.type
_entity.pdbx_description
1 polymer ?
#
loop_
_entity_poly.entity_id
_entity_poly.type
_entity_poly.pdbx_seq_one_letter_code
_entity_poly.pdbx_strand_id
1 'polypeptide(L)'
;MLLAKWILWELYALDHVMAMELWASSFTECHALLHSIFPSDSGLLMWDDSLLKQDSNLWLSAGSWKELCPWVDKFQELLSVWHDAPSHLSLPLGDPVADCDNQVAHLTMQSTTNFYVQTFFDHFSRLPVIPHVYPFG
;
A
#
# COMPACT_ATOMS: atom_id res chain seq x y z
N MET A 1 -10.88 -6.49 -11.21
CA MET A 1 -9.73 -7.01 -11.98
C MET A 1 -8.87 -5.91 -12.63
N LEU A 2 -9.42 -4.88 -13.28
CA LEU A 2 -8.58 -3.79 -13.83
C LEU A 2 -8.14 -2.77 -12.77
N LEU A 3 -9.03 -2.33 -11.87
CA LEU A 3 -8.79 -1.21 -10.94
C LEU A 3 -7.58 -1.42 -10.01
N ALA A 4 -7.46 -2.60 -9.37
CA ALA A 4 -6.34 -2.93 -8.47
C ALA A 4 -4.98 -2.97 -9.21
N LYS A 5 -4.98 -3.40 -10.48
CA LYS A 5 -3.79 -3.36 -11.33
C LYS A 5 -3.32 -1.92 -11.59
N TRP A 6 -4.24 -0.98 -11.82
CA TRP A 6 -3.89 0.43 -12.03
C TRP A 6 -3.32 1.08 -10.76
N ILE A 7 -3.89 0.77 -9.59
CA ILE A 7 -3.39 1.26 -8.30
C ILE A 7 -1.95 0.79 -8.07
N LEU A 8 -1.65 -0.48 -8.38
CA LEU A 8 -0.29 -1.02 -8.31
C LEU A 8 0.70 -0.28 -9.22
N TRP A 9 0.31 -0.02 -10.48
CA TRP A 9 1.16 0.73 -11.41
C TRP A 9 1.44 2.15 -10.93
N GLU A 10 0.42 2.82 -10.42
CA GLU A 10 0.54 4.19 -9.90
C GLU A 10 1.37 4.25 -8.62
N LEU A 11 1.18 3.28 -7.72
CA LEU A 11 1.97 3.16 -6.50
C LEU A 11 3.44 2.86 -6.83
N TYR A 12 3.72 1.91 -7.73
CA TYR A 12 5.07 1.60 -8.20
C TYR A 12 5.75 2.82 -8.83
N ALA A 13 5.05 3.51 -9.74
CA ALA A 13 5.60 4.68 -10.41
C ALA A 13 5.94 5.80 -9.42
N LEU A 14 5.09 6.01 -8.42
CA LEU A 14 5.35 7.02 -7.39
C LEU A 14 6.46 6.59 -6.43
N ASP A 15 6.45 5.33 -5.99
CA ASP A 15 7.47 4.78 -5.09
C ASP A 15 8.88 4.91 -5.67
N HIS A 16 9.03 4.67 -6.97
CA HIS A 16 10.31 4.85 -7.66
C HIS A 16 10.80 6.31 -7.67
N VAL A 17 9.88 7.29 -7.64
CA VAL A 17 10.21 8.71 -7.55
C VAL A 17 10.55 9.09 -6.11
N MET A 18 9.75 8.64 -5.16
CA MET A 18 9.83 9.05 -3.75
C MET A 18 10.95 8.37 -2.97
N ALA A 19 11.31 7.15 -3.33
CA ALA A 19 12.36 6.36 -2.69
C ALA A 19 13.57 6.13 -3.62
N MET A 20 13.87 7.10 -4.50
CA MET A 20 14.87 6.97 -5.57
C MET A 20 16.24 6.45 -5.07
N GLU A 21 16.72 6.93 -3.92
CA GLU A 21 17.99 6.49 -3.32
C GLU A 21 17.93 5.02 -2.84
N LEU A 22 16.78 4.60 -2.32
CA LEU A 22 16.56 3.22 -1.89
C LEU A 22 16.49 2.29 -3.11
N TRP A 23 15.82 2.70 -4.18
CA TRP A 23 15.80 1.96 -5.45
C TRP A 23 17.18 1.83 -6.08
N ALA A 24 18.02 2.86 -5.97
CA ALA A 24 19.39 2.84 -6.46
C ALA A 24 20.31 1.95 -5.62
N SER A 25 20.07 1.83 -4.32
CA SER A 25 20.90 1.04 -3.40
C SER A 25 20.43 -0.41 -3.24
N SER A 26 19.12 -0.67 -3.35
CA SER A 26 18.53 -1.97 -3.00
C SER A 26 17.23 -2.25 -3.75
N PHE A 27 17.35 -2.62 -5.03
CA PHE A 27 16.21 -3.05 -5.85
C PHE A 27 15.39 -4.19 -5.20
N THR A 28 16.07 -5.18 -4.61
CA THR A 28 15.42 -6.36 -4.03
C THR A 28 14.56 -6.00 -2.82
N GLU A 29 15.00 -5.08 -1.96
CA GLU A 29 14.23 -4.68 -0.77
C GLU A 29 13.02 -3.83 -1.14
N CYS A 30 13.17 -2.84 -2.03
CA CYS A 30 12.05 -2.07 -2.57
C CYS A 30 11.00 -2.97 -3.22
N HIS A 31 11.46 -3.93 -4.04
CA HIS A 31 10.59 -4.87 -4.71
C HIS A 31 9.89 -5.79 -3.70
N ALA A 32 10.60 -6.34 -2.70
CA ALA A 32 10.00 -7.16 -1.65
C ALA A 32 8.94 -6.38 -0.84
N LEU A 33 9.20 -5.11 -0.52
CA LEU A 33 8.29 -4.26 0.23
C LEU A 33 6.99 -3.97 -0.55
N LEU A 34 7.10 -3.60 -1.82
CA LEU A 34 5.94 -3.42 -2.71
C LEU A 34 5.11 -4.70 -2.86
N HIS A 35 5.77 -5.85 -3.01
CA HIS A 35 5.08 -7.14 -3.07
C HIS A 35 4.43 -7.53 -1.75
N SER A 36 4.99 -7.12 -0.60
CA SER A 36 4.41 -7.44 0.71
C SER A 36 3.04 -6.79 0.96
N ILE A 37 2.72 -5.70 0.26
CA ILE A 37 1.40 -5.04 0.34
C ILE A 37 0.32 -5.90 -0.31
N PHE A 38 0.68 -6.76 -1.26
CA PHE A 38 -0.28 -7.60 -1.98
C PHE A 38 0.13 -9.06 -1.82
N PRO A 39 -0.54 -9.83 -0.94
CA PRO A 39 -0.27 -11.25 -0.78
C PRO A 39 -0.68 -11.99 -2.05
N SER A 40 0.22 -12.02 -3.02
CA SER A 40 0.17 -12.85 -4.22
C SER A 40 1.29 -13.87 -4.08
N ASP A 41 0.94 -15.15 -4.23
CA ASP A 41 1.79 -16.33 -3.97
C ASP A 41 2.99 -16.48 -4.94
N SER A 42 3.39 -15.43 -5.64
CA SER A 42 4.40 -15.50 -6.70
C SER A 42 5.40 -14.35 -6.59
N GLY A 43 6.34 -14.49 -5.66
CA GLY A 43 7.44 -13.55 -5.43
C GLY A 43 8.46 -13.41 -6.56
N LEU A 44 8.15 -13.76 -7.82
CA LEU A 44 9.12 -13.71 -8.94
C LEU A 44 8.55 -13.33 -10.32
N LEU A 45 7.25 -13.11 -10.48
CA LEU A 45 6.66 -12.76 -11.77
C LEU A 45 6.06 -11.36 -11.72
N MET A 46 6.91 -10.35 -11.96
CA MET A 46 6.52 -8.94 -12.03
C MET A 46 5.47 -8.63 -13.13
N TRP A 47 5.07 -9.61 -13.95
CA TRP A 47 4.21 -9.42 -15.12
C TRP A 47 3.51 -10.70 -15.62
N ASP A 48 2.96 -11.55 -14.76
CA ASP A 48 1.95 -12.49 -15.25
C ASP A 48 0.55 -11.90 -15.03
N ASP A 49 -0.13 -11.57 -16.12
CA ASP A 49 -1.55 -11.17 -16.13
C ASP A 49 -2.46 -12.22 -15.49
N SER A 50 -1.96 -13.44 -15.28
CA SER A 50 -2.63 -14.54 -14.58
C SER A 50 -2.63 -14.39 -13.06
N LEU A 51 -1.58 -13.83 -12.45
CA LEU A 51 -1.39 -13.80 -10.98
C LEU A 51 -2.17 -12.67 -10.32
N LEU A 52 -2.30 -11.53 -11.00
CA LEU A 52 -3.15 -10.40 -10.57
C LEU A 52 -4.65 -10.75 -10.57
N LYS A 53 -5.04 -11.90 -11.14
CA LYS A 53 -6.43 -12.37 -11.14
C LYS A 53 -6.83 -13.08 -9.84
N GLN A 54 -5.88 -13.66 -9.11
CA GLN A 54 -6.25 -14.55 -8.01
C GLN A 54 -6.58 -13.82 -6.70
N ASP A 55 -5.89 -12.74 -6.33
CA ASP A 55 -6.07 -12.15 -4.99
C ASP A 55 -6.02 -10.60 -4.92
N SER A 56 -6.06 -9.91 -6.07
CA SER A 56 -6.11 -8.43 -6.08
C SER A 56 -7.41 -7.83 -5.55
N ASN A 57 -8.40 -8.67 -5.25
CA ASN A 57 -9.63 -8.28 -4.60
C ASN A 57 -9.51 -8.26 -3.07
N LEU A 58 -8.49 -8.84 -2.43
CA LEU A 58 -8.40 -8.89 -0.96
C LEU A 58 -8.60 -7.54 -0.30
N TRP A 59 -8.07 -6.47 -0.92
CA TRP A 59 -8.33 -5.11 -0.50
C TRP A 59 -9.80 -4.71 -0.68
N LEU A 60 -10.35 -4.88 -1.88
CA LEU A 60 -11.74 -4.51 -2.24
C LEU A 60 -12.81 -5.42 -1.62
N SER A 61 -12.42 -6.58 -1.08
CA SER A 61 -13.30 -7.61 -0.53
C SER A 61 -13.10 -7.83 0.97
N ALA A 62 -12.23 -7.05 1.62
CA ALA A 62 -12.05 -7.14 3.06
C ALA A 62 -13.38 -6.80 3.76
N GLY A 63 -13.91 -7.78 4.48
CA GLY A 63 -15.16 -7.66 5.21
C GLY A 63 -14.98 -7.12 6.63
N SER A 64 -13.73 -7.00 7.09
CA SER A 64 -13.41 -6.51 8.44
C SER A 64 -12.08 -5.78 8.51
N TRP A 65 -11.90 -4.94 9.53
CA TRP A 65 -10.62 -4.29 9.81
C TRP A 65 -9.51 -5.29 10.06
N LYS A 66 -9.77 -6.42 10.71
CA LYS A 66 -8.78 -7.47 10.94
C LYS A 66 -8.14 -8.00 9.66
N GLU A 67 -8.90 -8.03 8.56
CA GLU A 67 -8.40 -8.40 7.23
C GLU A 67 -7.63 -7.25 6.56
N LEU A 68 -7.96 -6.00 6.87
CA LEU A 68 -7.28 -4.80 6.36
C LEU A 68 -6.00 -4.44 7.15
N CYS A 69 -5.90 -4.72 8.44
CA CYS A 69 -4.78 -4.26 9.28
C CYS A 69 -3.41 -4.67 8.71
N PRO A 70 -3.16 -5.94 8.31
CA PRO A 70 -1.88 -6.31 7.72
C PRO A 70 -1.55 -5.51 6.45
N TRP A 71 -2.56 -5.17 5.66
CA TRP A 71 -2.40 -4.34 4.48
C TRP A 71 -2.09 -2.88 4.87
N VAL A 72 -2.80 -2.31 5.85
CA VAL A 72 -2.56 -0.94 6.35
C VAL A 72 -1.12 -0.82 6.86
N ASP A 73 -0.63 -1.84 7.58
CA ASP A 73 0.72 -1.89 8.11
C ASP A 73 1.76 -1.88 6.99
N LYS A 74 1.58 -2.72 5.96
CA LYS A 74 2.51 -2.79 4.83
C LYS A 74 2.47 -1.55 3.95
N PHE A 75 1.29 -0.98 3.76
CA PHE A 75 1.15 0.27 3.03
C PHE A 75 1.81 1.42 3.78
N GLN A 76 1.62 1.48 5.09
CA GLN A 76 2.31 2.41 5.97
C GLN A 76 3.83 2.23 5.92
N GLU A 77 4.33 1.00 6.01
CA GLU A 77 5.75 0.65 5.93
C GLU A 77 6.37 1.16 4.63
N LEU A 78 5.71 0.94 3.48
CA LEU A 78 6.14 1.47 2.19
C LEU A 78 6.22 3.00 2.17
N LEU A 79 5.17 3.68 2.63
CA LEU A 79 5.15 5.14 2.62
C LEU A 79 6.16 5.74 3.60
N SER A 80 6.54 5.01 4.65
CA SER A 80 7.49 5.48 5.66
C SER A 80 8.92 5.67 5.13
N VAL A 81 9.27 5.01 4.01
CA VAL A 81 10.60 5.15 3.38
C VAL A 81 10.64 6.26 2.32
N TRP A 82 9.52 6.94 2.07
CA TRP A 82 9.44 8.04 1.10
C TRP A 82 10.08 9.31 1.64
N HIS A 83 10.58 10.13 0.72
CA HIS A 83 10.94 11.50 1.06
C HIS A 83 9.72 12.25 1.64
N ASP A 84 9.96 13.07 2.67
CA ASP A 84 8.93 13.83 3.40
C ASP A 84 7.82 12.99 4.06
N ALA A 85 8.03 11.69 4.25
CA ALA A 85 7.10 10.84 4.97
C ALA A 85 6.85 11.41 6.40
N PRO A 86 5.58 11.64 6.78
CA PRO A 86 5.26 12.05 8.13
C PRO A 86 5.77 11.04 9.17
N SER A 87 6.35 11.52 10.27
CA SER A 87 6.98 10.66 11.28
C SER A 87 6.02 9.65 11.93
N HIS A 88 4.72 9.94 11.96
CA HIS A 88 3.72 9.01 12.46
C HIS A 88 3.53 7.79 11.54
N LEU A 89 3.95 7.86 10.26
CA LEU A 89 3.94 6.71 9.36
C LEU A 89 5.04 5.69 9.70
N SER A 90 6.08 6.06 10.44
CA SER A 90 7.13 5.12 10.86
C SER A 90 6.75 4.26 12.08
N LEU A 91 5.60 4.52 12.69
CA LEU A 91 5.12 3.76 13.86
C LEU A 91 4.28 2.56 13.42
N PRO A 92 4.72 1.31 13.61
CA PRO A 92 3.90 0.16 13.26
C PRO A 92 2.56 0.22 14.00
N LEU A 93 1.48 -0.12 13.29
CA LEU A 93 0.22 -0.50 13.92
C LEU A 93 0.56 -1.65 14.89
N GLY A 94 0.06 -1.62 16.12
CA GLY A 94 0.39 -2.62 17.14
C GLY A 94 0.07 -4.06 16.72
N ASP A 95 0.39 -5.05 17.57
CA ASP A 95 0.28 -6.48 17.24
C ASP A 95 -1.06 -6.84 16.54
N PRO A 96 -1.03 -7.19 15.23
CA PRO A 96 -2.23 -7.38 14.40
C PRO A 96 -3.07 -8.59 14.84
N VAL A 97 -2.54 -9.45 15.70
CA VAL A 97 -3.21 -10.66 16.18
C VAL A 97 -4.03 -10.41 17.45
N ALA A 98 -3.69 -9.39 18.24
CA ALA A 98 -4.27 -9.19 19.58
C ALA A 98 -5.14 -7.94 19.73
N ASP A 99 -4.83 -6.84 19.02
CA ASP A 99 -5.41 -5.54 19.39
C ASP A 99 -5.37 -4.50 18.25
N CYS A 100 -5.75 -4.90 17.03
CA CYS A 100 -5.99 -3.89 15.99
C CYS A 100 -7.25 -3.10 16.36
N ASP A 101 -7.08 -2.00 17.09
CA ASP A 101 -8.15 -1.05 17.34
C ASP A 101 -8.61 -0.51 15.99
N ASN A 102 -9.87 -0.83 15.64
CA ASN A 102 -10.52 -0.38 14.41
C ASN A 102 -10.36 1.13 14.21
N GLN A 103 -10.32 1.91 15.29
CA GLN A 103 -10.10 3.35 15.23
C GLN A 103 -8.68 3.71 14.84
N VAL A 104 -7.67 3.03 15.40
CA VAL A 104 -6.25 3.26 15.04
C VAL A 104 -6.00 2.85 13.59
N ALA A 105 -6.47 1.67 13.17
CA ALA A 105 -6.35 1.21 11.79
C ALA A 105 -7.02 2.16 10.79
N HIS A 106 -8.22 2.65 11.14
CA HIS A 106 -8.95 3.60 10.33
C HIS A 106 -8.21 4.94 10.18
N LEU A 107 -7.70 5.50 11.28
CA LEU A 107 -6.97 6.77 11.26
C LEU A 107 -5.65 6.63 10.51
N THR A 108 -4.92 5.54 10.71
CA THR A 108 -3.70 5.24 9.95
C THR A 108 -4.01 5.13 8.47
N MET A 109 -5.03 4.34 8.09
CA MET A 109 -5.45 4.18 6.70
C MET A 109 -5.84 5.51 6.04
N GLN A 110 -6.60 6.35 6.75
CA GLN A 110 -6.96 7.67 6.26
C GLN A 110 -5.72 8.54 6.07
N SER A 111 -4.79 8.52 7.03
CA SER A 111 -3.58 9.32 6.99
C SER A 111 -2.62 8.89 5.87
N THR A 112 -2.37 7.59 5.73
CA THR A 112 -1.54 7.02 4.66
C THR A 112 -2.15 7.28 3.30
N THR A 113 -3.46 7.11 3.15
CA THR A 113 -4.17 7.39 1.89
C THR A 113 -4.09 8.87 1.52
N ASN A 114 -4.30 9.78 2.47
CA ASN A 114 -4.20 11.21 2.22
C ASN A 114 -2.79 11.62 1.79
N PHE A 115 -1.77 11.11 2.49
CA PHE A 115 -0.38 11.35 2.12
C PHE A 115 -0.09 10.83 0.71
N TYR A 116 -0.45 9.58 0.41
CA TYR A 116 -0.30 8.99 -0.92
C TYR A 116 -0.98 9.84 -2.02
N VAL A 117 -2.25 10.22 -1.83
CA VAL A 117 -3.02 10.99 -2.82
C VAL A 117 -2.41 12.37 -3.05
N GLN A 118 -2.02 13.06 -1.99
CA GLN A 118 -1.41 14.38 -2.10
C GLN A 118 -0.05 14.30 -2.80
N THR A 119 0.82 13.39 -2.35
CA THR A 119 2.14 13.17 -2.96
C THR A 119 2.03 12.78 -4.43
N PHE A 120 1.06 11.94 -4.78
CA PHE A 120 0.79 11.58 -6.18
C PHE A 120 0.36 12.79 -7.01
N PHE A 121 -0.55 13.60 -6.47
CA PHE A 121 -1.01 14.81 -7.14
C PHE A 121 0.14 15.80 -7.35
N ASP A 122 1.01 15.98 -6.36
CA ASP A 122 2.14 16.91 -6.44
C ASP A 122 3.14 16.51 -7.53
N HIS A 123 3.32 15.20 -7.78
CA HIS A 123 4.27 14.69 -8.78
C HIS A 123 3.66 14.52 -10.17
N PHE A 124 2.40 14.09 -10.26
CA PHE A 124 1.77 13.74 -11.54
C PHE A 124 0.67 14.71 -11.98
N SER A 125 0.35 15.73 -11.17
CA SER A 125 -0.70 16.73 -11.45
C SER A 125 -2.09 16.13 -11.75
N ARG A 126 -2.37 14.95 -11.21
CA ARG A 126 -3.65 14.24 -11.33
C ARG A 126 -3.92 13.41 -10.08
N LEU A 127 -5.18 13.09 -9.83
CA LEU A 127 -5.52 12.17 -8.75
C LEU A 127 -5.13 10.73 -9.13
N PRO A 128 -4.60 9.93 -8.19
CA PRO A 128 -4.43 8.51 -8.40
C PRO A 128 -5.81 7.83 -8.40
N VAL A 129 -5.84 6.60 -8.89
CA VAL A 129 -6.96 5.69 -8.67
C VAL A 129 -6.99 5.40 -7.17
N ILE A 130 -8.04 5.88 -6.49
CA ILE A 130 -8.19 5.63 -5.07
C ILE A 130 -8.94 4.30 -4.87
N PRO A 131 -8.36 3.37 -4.11
CA PRO A 131 -9.06 2.21 -3.60
C PRO A 131 -10.11 2.66 -2.60
N HIS A 132 -11.36 2.70 -3.06
CA HIS A 132 -12.49 2.91 -2.18
C HIS A 132 -12.82 1.58 -1.49
N VAL A 133 -12.24 1.35 -0.32
CA VAL A 133 -12.68 0.25 0.54
C VAL A 133 -12.87 0.73 1.95
N TYR A 134 -14.09 1.18 2.20
CA TYR A 134 -14.62 1.23 3.55
C TYR A 134 -15.47 -0.03 3.73
N PRO A 135 -15.12 -0.94 4.64
CA PRO A 135 -16.12 -1.86 5.17
C PRO A 135 -17.12 -1.00 5.95
N PHE A 136 -18.27 -0.71 5.34
CA PHE A 136 -19.42 -0.20 6.07
C PHE A 136 -20.04 -1.40 6.79
N GLY A 137 -19.92 -1.41 8.12
CA GLY A 137 -20.50 -2.41 9.02
C GLY A 137 -20.33 -1.99 10.46
#